data_AF-A0A6I6A227-F1
#
_entry.id   AF-A0A6I6A227-F1
#
_cell.length_a   1.000
_cell.length_b   1.000
_cell.length_c   1.000
_cell.angle_alpha   90.00
_cell.angle_beta   90.00
_cell.angle_gamma   90.00
#
_symmetry.space_group_name_H-M   'P 1'
#
loop_
_entity.id
_entity.type
_entity.pdbx_description
1 polymer ?
#
loop_
_entity_poly.entity_id
_entity_poly.type
_entity_poly.pdbx_seq_one_letter_code
_entity_poly.pdbx_strand_id
1 'polypeptide(L)'
;MLLVTLAAPALAAPGPRQGLLLGAVPAAAGLAFLLVAAVGERTWPRPDGAIRRAPLRPRRVRDVAPRALRRLTWGWTGGLALATLVLGLTAAPDGRSVALRLSPDATSGAGPYPGWAYGLPLTAAALVVLAAAEGVLRLVTARPVVAATTDEDDARLRRASAGRALAGTQLVLGGTLAGVLGVAGGTLRVVATPWPSVVDGVETWHGAPAVVAAGTAVLVAGAAVGVVALVVAAIALHRAARDAAAPVVPLPTAP
;
A
#
# COMPACT_ATOMS: atom_id res chain seq x y z
N MET A 1 8.48 17.58 -4.39
CA MET A 1 9.59 17.39 -5.38
C MET A 1 10.07 15.95 -5.51
N LEU A 2 10.23 15.16 -4.44
CA LEU A 2 10.75 13.78 -4.53
C LEU A 2 9.83 12.82 -5.34
N LEU A 3 8.52 12.92 -5.16
CA LEU A 3 7.54 12.13 -5.93
C LEU A 3 7.54 12.47 -7.43
N VAL A 4 7.70 13.76 -7.76
CA VAL A 4 7.74 14.25 -9.15
C VAL A 4 9.03 13.81 -9.85
N THR A 5 10.15 13.79 -9.13
CA THR A 5 11.44 13.31 -9.66
C THR A 5 11.48 11.79 -9.84
N LEU A 6 10.83 11.03 -8.96
CA LEU A 6 10.67 9.57 -9.13
C LEU A 6 9.69 9.20 -10.25
N ALA A 7 8.66 10.03 -10.50
CA ALA A 7 7.66 9.78 -11.55
C ALA A 7 8.12 10.22 -12.95
N ALA A 8 9.06 11.15 -13.07
CA ALA A 8 9.58 11.65 -14.35
C ALA A 8 10.10 10.56 -15.31
N PRO A 9 10.98 9.61 -14.88
CA PRO A 9 11.41 8.52 -15.76
C PRO A 9 10.27 7.54 -16.09
N ALA A 10 9.29 7.39 -15.18
CA ALA A 10 8.12 6.56 -15.41
C ALA A 10 7.21 7.13 -16.50
N LEU A 11 7.03 8.45 -16.55
CA LEU A 11 6.23 9.14 -17.57
C LEU A 11 6.91 9.17 -18.95
N ALA A 12 8.25 9.13 -18.99
CA ALA A 12 9.04 9.12 -20.22
C ALA A 12 9.27 7.71 -20.81
N ALA A 13 8.93 6.65 -20.08
CA ALA A 13 9.17 5.28 -20.53
C ALA A 13 8.17 4.87 -21.63
N PRO A 14 8.62 4.29 -22.76
CA PRO A 14 7.73 3.83 -23.81
C PRO A 14 7.09 2.48 -23.48
N GLY A 15 5.82 2.34 -23.83
CA GLY A 15 5.12 1.06 -23.90
C GLY A 15 4.93 0.36 -22.54
N PRO A 16 5.04 -0.99 -22.47
CA PRO A 16 4.70 -1.76 -21.27
C PRO A 16 5.50 -1.41 -20.02
N ARG A 17 6.72 -0.88 -20.19
CA ARG A 17 7.59 -0.46 -19.09
C ARG A 17 7.01 0.73 -18.32
N GLN A 18 6.23 1.57 -19.00
CA GLN A 18 5.56 2.73 -18.40
C GLN A 18 4.63 2.31 -17.26
N GLY A 19 3.77 1.31 -17.50
CA GLY A 19 2.81 0.83 -16.51
C GLY A 19 3.49 0.23 -15.28
N LEU A 20 4.58 -0.51 -15.47
CA LEU A 20 5.35 -1.10 -14.38
C LEU A 20 6.07 -0.03 -13.54
N LEU A 21 6.68 0.97 -14.19
CA LEU A 21 7.35 2.07 -13.51
C LEU A 21 6.36 2.93 -12.73
N LEU A 22 5.23 3.29 -13.34
CA LEU A 22 4.16 4.04 -12.67
C LEU A 22 3.59 3.27 -11.48
N GLY A 23 3.39 1.96 -11.64
CA GLY A 23 2.92 1.09 -10.56
C GLY A 23 3.94 0.92 -9.42
N ALA A 24 5.25 1.08 -9.70
CA ALA A 24 6.31 1.00 -8.69
C ALA A 24 6.50 2.32 -7.90
N VAL A 25 5.99 3.46 -8.38
CA VAL A 25 6.13 4.77 -7.72
C VAL A 25 5.67 4.75 -6.25
N PRO A 26 4.48 4.21 -5.90
CA PRO A 26 4.05 4.14 -4.50
C PRO A 26 5.02 3.35 -3.62
N ALA A 27 5.53 2.22 -4.12
CA ALA A 27 6.48 1.39 -3.37
C ALA A 27 7.81 2.12 -3.16
N ALA A 28 8.36 2.76 -4.20
CA ALA A 28 9.59 3.55 -4.09
C ALA A 28 9.44 4.71 -3.09
N ALA A 29 8.34 5.47 -3.16
CA ALA A 29 8.05 6.54 -2.21
C ALA A 29 7.86 6.01 -0.77
N GLY A 30 7.15 4.88 -0.62
CA GLY A 30 6.95 4.21 0.66
C GLY A 30 8.25 3.71 1.28
N LEU A 31 9.13 3.11 0.50
CA LEU A 31 10.44 2.66 0.95
C LEU A 31 11.32 3.84 1.34
N ALA A 32 11.36 4.91 0.56
CA ALA A 32 12.09 6.13 0.93
C ALA A 32 11.59 6.69 2.27
N PHE A 33 10.26 6.78 2.46
CA PHE A 33 9.64 7.20 3.71
C PHE A 33 10.03 6.30 4.90
N LEU A 34 9.97 4.98 4.73
CA LEU A 34 10.33 4.01 5.78
C LEU A 34 11.83 4.01 6.08
N LEU A 35 12.68 4.25 5.08
CA LEU A 35 14.12 4.40 5.26
C LEU A 35 14.43 5.64 6.11
N VAL A 36 13.79 6.78 5.83
CA VAL A 36 13.94 7.99 6.66
C VAL A 36 13.49 7.71 8.10
N ALA A 37 12.38 7.01 8.29
CA ALA A 37 11.92 6.59 9.62
C ALA A 37 12.94 5.67 10.31
N ALA A 38 13.48 4.68 9.59
CA ALA A 38 14.48 3.76 10.12
C ALA A 38 15.79 4.47 10.51
N VAL A 39 16.23 5.44 9.70
CA VAL A 39 17.40 6.27 10.02
C VAL A 39 17.13 7.09 11.27
N GLY A 40 15.98 7.78 11.34
CA GLY A 40 15.60 8.59 12.51
C GLY A 40 15.56 7.78 13.82
N GLU A 41 15.08 6.53 13.77
CA GLU A 41 15.09 5.64 14.93
C GLU A 41 16.50 5.14 15.30
N ARG A 42 17.40 4.95 14.32
CA ARG A 42 18.78 4.52 14.56
C ARG A 42 19.69 5.65 15.05
N THR A 43 19.45 6.87 14.58
CA THR A 43 20.20 8.07 14.98
C THR A 43 19.64 8.72 16.23
N TRP A 44 18.63 8.11 16.87
CA TRP A 44 18.08 8.62 18.11
C TRP A 44 19.18 8.72 19.18
N PRO A 45 19.31 9.85 19.91
CA PRO A 45 20.34 10.03 20.92
C PRO A 45 20.33 8.88 21.93
N ARG A 46 21.51 8.33 22.20
CA ARG A 46 21.65 7.31 23.23
C ARG A 46 21.52 7.98 24.61
N PRO A 47 20.94 7.29 25.60
CA PRO A 47 20.88 7.83 26.95
C PRO A 47 22.30 7.95 27.52
N ASP A 48 22.75 9.19 27.65
CA ASP A 48 23.99 9.54 28.35
C ASP A 48 23.62 10.01 29.76
N GLY A 49 24.10 9.32 30.78
CA GLY A 49 23.82 9.63 32.18
C GLY A 49 24.44 8.62 33.13
N ALA A 50 24.80 9.07 34.34
CA ALA A 50 25.51 8.26 35.34
C ALA A 50 24.67 7.09 35.89
N ILE A 51 23.34 7.13 35.75
CA ILE A 51 22.43 6.13 36.32
C ILE A 51 21.73 5.35 35.19
N ARG A 52 22.11 4.09 35.02
CA ARG A 52 21.50 3.17 34.06
C ARG A 52 20.25 2.53 34.67
N ARG A 53 19.07 3.10 34.44
CA ARG A 53 17.79 2.45 34.79
C ARG A 53 17.33 1.57 33.62
N ALA A 54 17.30 0.25 33.83
CA ALA A 54 16.78 -0.70 32.85
C ALA A 54 15.48 -1.30 33.40
N PRO A 55 14.29 -0.81 33.00
CA PRO A 55 13.05 -1.49 33.36
C PRO A 55 12.99 -2.87 32.68
N LEU A 56 12.96 -3.93 33.49
CA LEU A 56 12.92 -5.34 33.06
C LEU A 56 11.53 -5.78 32.55
N ARG A 57 10.91 -5.01 31.65
CA ARG A 57 9.67 -5.42 30.99
C ARG A 57 9.94 -5.88 29.55
N PRO A 58 9.59 -7.12 29.18
CA PRO A 58 9.70 -7.57 27.80
C PRO A 58 8.78 -6.75 26.91
N ARG A 59 9.36 -6.03 25.94
CA ARG A 59 8.64 -5.16 25.00
C ARG A 59 8.37 -5.90 23.70
N ARG A 60 7.12 -5.88 23.22
CA ARG A 60 6.71 -6.53 21.97
C ARG A 60 6.13 -5.50 21.01
N VAL A 61 6.20 -5.77 19.71
CA VAL A 61 5.60 -4.92 18.66
C VAL A 61 4.12 -4.66 18.92
N ARG A 62 3.39 -5.64 19.46
CA ARG A 62 1.96 -5.54 19.80
C ARG A 62 1.64 -4.50 20.88
N ASP A 63 2.65 -4.05 21.63
CA ASP A 63 2.51 -3.09 22.72
C ASP A 63 2.67 -1.64 22.21
N VAL A 64 3.22 -1.48 21.01
CA VAL A 64 3.52 -0.17 20.40
C VAL A 64 2.72 0.08 19.13
N ALA A 65 2.54 -0.95 18.29
CA ALA A 65 1.78 -0.84 17.05
C ALA A 65 0.28 -1.07 17.30
N PRO A 66 -0.60 -0.16 16.89
CA PRO A 66 -2.04 -0.40 16.92
C PRO A 66 -2.39 -1.65 16.11
N ARG A 67 -2.95 -2.67 16.78
CA ARG A 67 -3.21 -4.00 16.19
C ARG A 67 -4.08 -3.91 14.94
N ALA A 68 -5.07 -3.01 14.94
CA ALA A 68 -5.96 -2.81 13.80
C ALA A 68 -5.19 -2.31 12.56
N LEU A 69 -4.31 -1.31 12.71
CA LEU A 69 -3.51 -0.79 11.61
C LEU A 69 -2.58 -1.87 11.05
N ARG A 70 -1.89 -2.60 11.92
CA ARG A 70 -1.01 -3.70 11.49
C ARG A 70 -1.79 -4.78 10.74
N ARG A 71 -2.93 -5.23 11.26
CA ARG A 71 -3.80 -6.21 10.58
C ARG A 71 -4.25 -5.71 9.21
N LEU A 72 -4.61 -4.43 9.12
CA LEU A 72 -5.03 -3.83 7.87
C LEU A 72 -3.88 -3.74 6.85
N THR A 73 -2.65 -3.44 7.29
CA THR A 73 -1.44 -3.51 6.44
C THR A 73 -1.30 -4.90 5.80
N TRP A 74 -1.40 -5.96 6.61
CA TRP A 74 -1.37 -7.33 6.12
C TRP A 74 -2.56 -7.66 5.22
N GLY A 75 -3.75 -7.13 5.54
CA GLY A 75 -4.95 -7.26 4.73
C GLY A 75 -4.79 -6.66 3.33
N TRP A 76 -4.20 -5.48 3.20
CA TRP A 76 -3.92 -4.89 1.89
C TRP A 76 -2.93 -5.71 1.07
N THR A 77 -1.83 -6.17 1.68
CA THR A 77 -0.86 -7.02 0.98
C THR A 77 -1.49 -8.36 0.56
N GLY A 78 -2.27 -8.99 1.43
CA GLY A 78 -3.00 -10.22 1.11
C GLY A 78 -4.04 -10.01 0.01
N GLY A 79 -4.78 -8.90 0.06
CA GLY A 79 -5.72 -8.51 -0.99
C GLY A 79 -5.05 -8.28 -2.34
N LEU A 80 -3.87 -7.65 -2.36
CA LEU A 80 -3.08 -7.47 -3.58
C LEU A 80 -2.53 -8.79 -4.13
N ALA A 81 -2.06 -9.68 -3.27
CA ALA A 81 -1.63 -11.01 -3.67
C ALA A 81 -2.79 -11.83 -4.27
N LEU A 82 -3.97 -11.77 -3.64
CA LEU A 82 -5.17 -12.43 -4.13
C LEU A 82 -5.64 -11.83 -5.47
N ALA A 83 -5.67 -10.49 -5.58
CA ALA A 83 -6.00 -9.81 -6.82
C ALA A 83 -5.02 -10.22 -7.93
N THR A 84 -3.71 -10.23 -7.65
CA THR A 84 -2.68 -10.68 -8.59
C THR A 84 -2.89 -12.12 -9.04
N LEU A 85 -3.24 -13.02 -8.12
CA LEU A 85 -3.54 -14.41 -8.45
C LEU A 85 -4.75 -14.51 -9.40
N VAL A 86 -5.87 -13.89 -9.03
CA VAL A 86 -7.09 -13.93 -9.84
C VAL A 86 -6.87 -13.32 -11.22
N LEU A 87 -6.30 -12.11 -11.26
CA LEU A 87 -6.04 -11.37 -12.50
C LEU A 87 -4.98 -12.06 -13.37
N GLY A 88 -4.00 -12.72 -12.75
CA GLY A 88 -3.02 -13.53 -13.46
C GLY A 88 -3.66 -14.75 -14.13
N LEU A 89 -4.57 -15.43 -13.44
CA LEU A 89 -5.29 -16.59 -13.97
C LEU A 89 -6.28 -16.22 -15.09
N THR A 90 -6.83 -15.01 -15.08
CA THR A 90 -7.77 -14.53 -16.11
C THR A 90 -7.10 -13.74 -17.24
N ALA A 91 -5.80 -13.47 -17.15
CA ALA A 91 -5.08 -12.79 -18.22
C ALA A 91 -4.93 -13.69 -19.47
N ALA A 92 -4.86 -13.05 -20.62
CA ALA A 92 -4.47 -13.70 -21.86
C ALA A 92 -3.00 -14.20 -21.78
N PRO A 93 -2.53 -15.02 -22.74
CA PRO A 93 -1.17 -15.58 -22.72
C PRO A 93 -0.04 -14.53 -22.68
N ASP A 94 -0.32 -13.30 -23.11
CA ASP A 94 0.65 -12.20 -23.02
C ASP A 94 0.79 -11.62 -21.59
N GLY A 95 -0.05 -12.05 -20.65
CA GLY A 95 0.00 -11.71 -19.23
C GLY A 95 -0.36 -10.26 -18.90
N ARG A 96 -0.82 -9.48 -19.89
CA ARG A 96 -1.03 -8.02 -19.80
C ARG A 96 -2.31 -7.54 -20.46
N SER A 97 -3.07 -8.44 -21.08
CA SER A 97 -4.39 -8.19 -21.64
C SER A 97 -5.39 -9.21 -21.09
N VAL A 98 -6.67 -8.92 -21.27
CA VAL A 98 -7.77 -9.89 -21.07
C VAL A 98 -8.50 -10.04 -22.40
N ALA A 99 -8.87 -11.27 -22.73
CA ALA A 99 -9.61 -11.59 -23.95
C ALA A 99 -10.92 -12.29 -23.58
N LEU A 100 -11.99 -11.96 -24.29
CA LEU A 100 -13.32 -12.50 -24.07
C LEU A 100 -13.91 -12.95 -25.41
N ARG A 101 -14.41 -14.18 -25.44
CA ARG A 101 -15.18 -14.70 -26.57
C ARG A 101 -16.65 -14.41 -26.32
N LEU A 102 -17.25 -13.59 -27.17
CA LEU A 102 -18.64 -13.14 -27.02
C LEU A 102 -19.62 -13.96 -27.86
N SER A 103 -19.16 -14.51 -28.98
CA SER A 103 -19.89 -15.44 -29.82
C SER A 103 -18.90 -16.42 -30.47
N PRO A 104 -19.36 -17.43 -31.23
CA PRO A 104 -18.47 -18.31 -31.98
C PRO A 104 -17.47 -17.54 -32.85
N ASP A 105 -17.88 -16.41 -33.42
CA ASP A 105 -17.11 -15.64 -34.41
C ASP A 105 -16.60 -14.29 -33.91
N ALA A 106 -16.94 -13.88 -32.68
CA ALA A 106 -16.54 -12.60 -32.10
C ALA A 106 -15.70 -12.74 -30.83
N THR A 107 -14.51 -12.14 -30.85
CA THR A 107 -13.60 -12.02 -29.71
C THR A 107 -13.22 -10.56 -29.50
N SER A 108 -13.08 -10.15 -28.24
CA SER A 108 -12.57 -8.83 -27.86
C SER A 108 -11.43 -8.95 -26.88
N GLY A 109 -10.48 -8.02 -26.98
CA GLY A 109 -9.33 -7.93 -26.11
C GLY A 109 -9.15 -6.50 -25.62
N ALA A 110 -8.75 -6.35 -24.35
CA ALA A 110 -8.43 -5.05 -23.79
C ALA A 110 -7.18 -5.11 -22.89
N GLY A 111 -6.47 -3.99 -22.83
CA GLY A 111 -5.35 -3.78 -21.93
C GLY A 111 -5.16 -2.27 -21.64
N PRO A 112 -4.37 -1.91 -20.61
CA PRO A 112 -3.58 -2.80 -19.76
C PRO A 112 -4.45 -3.57 -18.75
N TYR A 113 -4.18 -4.87 -18.61
CA TYR A 113 -4.78 -5.73 -17.61
C TYR A 113 -3.70 -6.15 -16.60
N PRO A 114 -3.92 -6.03 -15.27
CA PRO A 114 -2.88 -6.30 -14.27
C PRO A 114 -2.72 -7.80 -13.99
N GLY A 115 -2.51 -8.58 -15.05
CA GLY A 115 -2.13 -10.00 -14.99
C GLY A 115 -0.68 -10.19 -14.52
N TRP A 116 -0.12 -11.38 -14.71
CA TRP A 116 1.18 -11.76 -14.14
C TRP A 116 2.32 -10.77 -14.43
N ALA A 117 2.34 -10.17 -15.63
CA ALA A 117 3.40 -9.25 -16.04
C ALA A 117 3.49 -7.98 -15.16
N TYR A 118 2.36 -7.54 -14.58
CA TYR A 118 2.31 -6.40 -13.67
C TYR A 118 2.07 -6.81 -12.22
N GLY A 119 1.20 -7.79 -11.97
CA GLY A 119 0.80 -8.19 -10.63
C GLY A 119 1.95 -8.79 -9.80
N LEU A 120 2.82 -9.63 -10.40
CA LEU A 120 3.97 -10.20 -9.70
C LEU A 120 4.95 -9.14 -9.20
N PRO A 121 5.48 -8.23 -10.04
CA PRO A 121 6.42 -7.21 -9.56
C PRO A 121 5.78 -6.25 -8.56
N LEU A 122 4.50 -5.90 -8.72
CA LEU A 122 3.78 -5.05 -7.76
C LEU A 122 3.59 -5.74 -6.40
N THR A 123 3.23 -7.03 -6.40
CA THR A 123 3.08 -7.81 -5.17
C THR A 123 4.44 -7.99 -4.48
N ALA A 124 5.50 -8.26 -5.24
CA ALA A 124 6.85 -8.33 -4.70
C ALA A 124 7.27 -7.01 -4.05
N ALA A 125 7.04 -5.87 -4.72
CA ALA A 125 7.32 -4.55 -4.16
C ALA A 125 6.50 -4.27 -2.89
N ALA A 126 5.23 -4.65 -2.86
CA ALA A 126 4.38 -4.56 -1.67
C ALA A 126 4.89 -5.43 -0.51
N LEU A 127 5.41 -6.63 -0.78
CA LEU A 127 6.04 -7.48 0.24
C LEU A 127 7.30 -6.85 0.82
N VAL A 128 8.12 -6.20 -0.01
CA VAL A 128 9.30 -5.44 0.45
C VAL A 128 8.89 -4.26 1.33
N VAL A 129 7.84 -3.51 0.95
CA VAL A 129 7.29 -2.43 1.78
C VAL A 129 6.76 -2.96 3.12
N LEU A 130 6.03 -4.07 3.11
CA LEU A 130 5.52 -4.72 4.32
C LEU A 130 6.68 -5.15 5.24
N ALA A 131 7.71 -5.78 4.69
CA ALA A 131 8.89 -6.20 5.43
C ALA A 131 9.65 -5.00 6.02
N ALA A 132 9.80 -3.91 5.26
CA ALA A 132 10.41 -2.67 5.72
C ALA A 132 9.59 -2.04 6.86
N ALA A 133 8.26 -2.02 6.76
CA ALA A 133 7.39 -1.49 7.80
C ALA A 133 7.50 -2.31 9.10
N GLU A 134 7.47 -3.64 9.01
CA GLU A 134 7.69 -4.52 10.16
C GLU A 134 9.12 -4.35 10.74
N GLY A 135 10.12 -4.10 9.89
CA GLY A 135 11.49 -3.76 10.29
C GLY A 135 11.55 -2.46 11.10
N VAL A 136 10.90 -1.40 10.63
CA VAL A 136 10.77 -0.13 11.36
C VAL A 136 10.08 -0.33 12.70
N LEU A 137 8.98 -1.10 12.75
CA LEU A 137 8.30 -1.41 14.02
C LEU A 137 9.23 -2.11 15.02
N ARG A 138 10.07 -3.04 14.55
CA ARG A 138 11.09 -3.69 15.40
C ARG A 138 12.14 -2.70 15.89
N LEU A 139 12.61 -1.78 15.05
CA LEU A 139 13.53 -0.71 15.46
C LEU A 139 12.92 0.18 16.55
N VAL A 140 11.66 0.62 16.36
CA VAL A 140 10.93 1.41 17.37
C VAL A 140 10.85 0.66 18.70
N THR A 141 10.59 -0.65 18.68
CA THR A 141 10.54 -1.45 19.93
C THR A 141 11.89 -1.66 20.60
N ALA A 142 12.98 -1.70 19.81
CA ALA A 142 14.34 -1.89 20.29
C ALA A 142 14.99 -0.57 20.75
N ARG A 143 14.36 0.58 20.48
CA ARG A 143 14.88 1.91 20.84
C ARG A 143 15.19 1.99 22.34
N PRO A 144 16.40 2.43 22.74
CA PRO A 144 16.70 2.75 24.14
C PRO A 144 15.71 3.77 24.73
N VAL A 145 15.53 3.73 26.05
CA VAL A 145 14.70 4.73 26.76
C VAL A 145 15.43 6.07 26.75
N VAL A 146 14.69 7.15 26.50
CA VAL A 146 15.21 8.51 26.53
C VAL A 146 15.53 8.90 27.99
N ALA A 147 16.71 9.46 28.23
CA ALA A 147 17.09 9.93 29.55
C ALA A 147 16.10 11.02 30.05
N ALA A 148 15.90 11.09 31.37
CA ALA A 148 15.02 12.07 32.03
C ALA A 148 13.53 12.06 31.58
N THR A 149 13.06 10.98 30.95
CA THR A 149 11.66 10.82 30.51
C THR A 149 10.96 9.73 31.32
N THR A 150 9.65 9.87 31.56
CA THR A 150 8.85 8.82 32.20
C THR A 150 8.65 7.62 31.27
N ASP A 151 8.40 6.43 31.83
CA ASP A 151 8.11 5.22 31.02
C ASP A 151 6.84 5.41 30.16
N GLU A 152 5.87 6.19 30.65
CA GLU A 152 4.63 6.47 29.94
C GLU A 152 4.86 7.38 28.72
N ASP A 153 5.64 8.43 28.89
CA ASP A 153 5.97 9.36 27.80
C ASP A 153 6.82 8.68 26.72
N ASP A 154 7.78 7.82 27.10
CA ASP A 154 8.55 7.02 26.13
C ASP A 154 7.63 6.05 25.36
N ALA A 155 6.67 5.41 26.03
CA ALA A 155 5.68 4.55 25.37
C ALA A 155 4.75 5.34 24.42
N ARG A 156 4.35 6.57 24.78
CA ARG A 156 3.56 7.47 23.91
C ARG A 156 4.35 7.85 22.66
N LEU A 157 5.61 8.27 22.80
CA LEU A 157 6.48 8.62 21.66
C LEU A 157 6.69 7.43 20.71
N ARG A 158 6.90 6.22 21.24
CA ARG A 158 7.02 5.01 20.42
C ARG A 158 5.72 4.72 19.66
N ARG A 159 4.55 4.84 20.31
CA ARG A 159 3.24 4.68 19.66
C ARG A 159 3.04 5.70 18.54
N ALA A 160 3.43 6.95 18.75
CA ALA A 160 3.38 7.99 17.74
C ALA A 160 4.28 7.69 16.53
N SER A 161 5.50 7.19 16.76
CA SER A 161 6.41 6.78 15.68
C SER A 161 5.85 5.59 14.88
N ALA A 162 5.41 4.53 15.58
CA ALA A 162 4.78 3.37 14.95
C ALA A 162 3.49 3.74 14.18
N GLY A 163 2.68 4.65 14.73
CA GLY A 163 1.48 5.18 14.09
C GLY A 163 1.78 5.90 12.78
N ARG A 164 2.81 6.76 12.76
CA ARG A 164 3.26 7.46 11.53
C ARG A 164 3.79 6.49 10.47
N ALA A 165 4.63 5.54 10.87
CA ALA A 165 5.17 4.53 9.95
C ALA A 165 4.04 3.69 9.32
N LEU A 166 3.08 3.24 10.14
CA LEU A 166 1.93 2.49 9.65
C LEU A 166 1.01 3.34 8.77
N ALA A 167 0.75 4.61 9.12
CA ALA A 167 -0.08 5.51 8.31
C ALA A 167 0.47 5.66 6.87
N GLY A 168 1.77 5.91 6.71
CA GLY A 168 2.40 5.96 5.39
C GLY A 168 2.30 4.62 4.65
N THR A 169 2.47 3.51 5.37
CA THR A 169 2.35 2.16 4.79
C THR A 169 0.93 1.85 4.30
N GLN A 170 -0.11 2.35 4.99
CA GLN A 170 -1.51 2.22 4.55
C GLN A 170 -1.74 2.87 3.18
N LEU A 171 -1.25 4.09 2.98
CA LEU A 171 -1.38 4.81 1.70
C LEU A 171 -0.69 4.07 0.57
N VAL A 172 0.51 3.53 0.83
CA VAL A 172 1.29 2.82 -0.19
C VAL A 172 0.59 1.53 -0.60
N LEU A 173 0.32 0.62 0.35
CA LEU A 173 -0.23 -0.70 0.03
C LEU A 173 -1.70 -0.62 -0.40
N GLY A 174 -2.51 0.18 0.31
CA GLY A 174 -3.91 0.41 -0.03
C GLY A 174 -4.06 1.15 -1.36
N GLY A 175 -3.21 2.16 -1.63
CA GLY A 175 -3.19 2.87 -2.91
C GLY A 175 -2.79 1.98 -4.08
N THR A 176 -1.78 1.13 -3.92
CA THR A 176 -1.41 0.15 -4.96
C THR A 176 -2.55 -0.84 -5.23
N LEU A 177 -3.17 -1.40 -4.20
CA LEU A 177 -4.33 -2.29 -4.37
C LEU A 177 -5.50 -1.58 -5.05
N ALA A 178 -5.83 -0.36 -4.62
CA ALA A 178 -6.87 0.47 -5.23
C ALA A 178 -6.60 0.72 -6.72
N GLY A 179 -5.35 1.06 -7.07
CA GLY A 179 -4.93 1.27 -8.46
C GLY A 179 -5.07 0.01 -9.31
N VAL A 180 -4.61 -1.14 -8.81
CA VAL A 180 -4.73 -2.44 -9.50
C VAL A 180 -6.18 -2.81 -9.76
N LEU A 181 -7.05 -2.68 -8.75
CA LEU A 181 -8.48 -2.94 -8.88
C LEU A 181 -9.15 -1.94 -9.84
N GLY A 182 -8.78 -0.66 -9.76
CA GLY A 182 -9.30 0.37 -10.67
C GLY A 182 -8.99 0.08 -12.13
N VAL A 183 -7.73 -0.26 -12.44
CA VAL A 183 -7.29 -0.64 -13.79
C VAL A 183 -7.98 -1.93 -14.25
N ALA A 184 -7.99 -2.98 -13.42
CA ALA A 184 -8.66 -4.24 -13.74
C ALA A 184 -10.15 -4.05 -14.04
N GLY A 185 -10.87 -3.34 -13.17
CA GLY A 185 -12.30 -3.07 -13.33
C GLY A 185 -12.60 -2.24 -14.57
N GLY A 186 -11.79 -1.22 -14.86
CA GLY A 186 -11.88 -0.44 -16.08
C GLY A 186 -11.71 -1.29 -17.34
N THR A 187 -10.66 -2.11 -17.38
CA THR A 187 -10.36 -2.98 -18.52
C THR A 187 -11.43 -4.05 -18.73
N LEU A 188 -11.99 -4.63 -17.66
CA LEU A 188 -13.12 -5.56 -17.74
C LEU A 188 -14.39 -4.91 -18.31
N ARG A 189 -14.66 -3.65 -17.97
CA ARG A 189 -15.77 -2.91 -18.58
C ARG A 189 -15.52 -2.69 -20.07
N VAL A 190 -14.31 -2.26 -20.45
CA VAL A 190 -13.95 -1.99 -21.85
C VAL A 190 -14.09 -3.25 -22.70
N VAL A 191 -13.51 -4.38 -22.28
CA VAL A 191 -13.53 -5.63 -23.08
C VAL A 191 -14.94 -6.16 -23.32
N ALA A 192 -15.87 -5.88 -22.41
CA ALA A 192 -17.23 -6.40 -22.40
C ALA A 192 -18.30 -5.39 -22.84
N THR A 193 -17.92 -4.15 -23.14
CA THR A 193 -18.84 -3.09 -23.56
C THR A 193 -19.51 -3.51 -24.87
N PRO A 194 -20.83 -3.33 -25.04
CA PRO A 194 -21.51 -3.75 -26.27
C PRO A 194 -21.04 -2.98 -27.51
N TRP A 195 -20.86 -3.67 -28.63
CA TRP A 195 -20.72 -3.05 -29.95
C TRP A 195 -21.56 -3.77 -31.00
N PRO A 196 -22.04 -3.06 -32.04
CA PRO A 196 -22.72 -3.67 -33.17
C PRO A 196 -21.70 -4.27 -34.16
N SER A 197 -22.08 -5.37 -34.79
CA SER A 197 -21.46 -5.92 -35.99
C SER A 197 -22.55 -6.24 -37.01
N VAL A 198 -22.20 -6.31 -38.30
CA VAL A 198 -23.14 -6.76 -39.33
C VAL A 198 -22.60 -8.06 -39.91
N VAL A 199 -23.38 -9.12 -39.78
CA VAL A 199 -23.07 -10.45 -40.33
C VAL A 199 -24.24 -10.84 -41.21
N ASP A 200 -23.98 -11.15 -42.48
CA ASP A 200 -25.00 -11.49 -43.49
C ASP A 200 -26.14 -10.45 -43.62
N GLY A 201 -25.82 -9.17 -43.41
CA GLY A 201 -26.79 -8.06 -43.48
C GLY A 201 -27.66 -7.89 -42.24
N VAL A 202 -27.45 -8.69 -41.18
CA VAL A 202 -28.15 -8.58 -39.89
C VAL A 202 -27.25 -7.90 -38.87
N GLU A 203 -27.73 -6.82 -38.27
CA GLU A 203 -27.04 -6.14 -37.16
C GLU A 203 -27.12 -7.01 -35.89
N THR A 204 -25.97 -7.44 -35.41
CA THR A 204 -25.82 -8.27 -34.22
C THR A 204 -25.04 -7.51 -33.15
N TRP A 205 -25.54 -7.49 -31.92
CA TRP A 205 -24.87 -6.85 -30.80
C TRP A 205 -24.05 -7.85 -30.02
N HIS A 206 -22.75 -7.58 -29.86
CA HIS A 206 -21.86 -8.39 -29.04
C HIS A 206 -21.56 -7.66 -27.74
N GLY A 207 -21.78 -8.32 -26.60
CA GLY A 207 -21.41 -7.77 -25.30
C GLY A 207 -21.61 -8.80 -24.18
N ALA A 208 -21.00 -8.55 -23.03
CA ALA A 208 -21.11 -9.41 -21.86
C ALA A 208 -21.55 -8.57 -20.64
N PRO A 209 -22.87 -8.31 -20.46
CA PRO A 209 -23.35 -7.41 -19.41
C PRO A 209 -22.95 -7.85 -18.00
N ALA A 210 -22.86 -9.16 -17.75
CA ALA A 210 -22.37 -9.70 -16.49
C ALA A 210 -20.89 -9.32 -16.21
N VAL A 211 -20.05 -9.27 -17.24
CA VAL A 211 -18.64 -8.89 -17.11
C VAL A 211 -18.50 -7.38 -16.91
N VAL A 212 -19.36 -6.57 -17.56
CA VAL A 212 -19.44 -5.12 -17.29
C VAL A 212 -19.83 -4.86 -15.84
N ALA A 213 -20.84 -5.59 -15.32
CA ALA A 213 -21.26 -5.48 -13.93
C ALA A 213 -20.12 -5.88 -12.96
N ALA A 214 -19.44 -6.99 -13.23
CA ALA A 214 -18.28 -7.43 -12.44
C ALA A 214 -17.13 -6.39 -12.48
N GLY A 215 -16.79 -5.88 -13.66
CA GLY A 215 -15.78 -4.83 -13.82
C GLY A 215 -16.15 -3.55 -13.07
N THR A 216 -17.43 -3.18 -13.06
CA THR A 216 -17.94 -2.04 -12.28
C THR A 216 -17.80 -2.28 -10.78
N ALA A 217 -18.17 -3.47 -10.29
CA ALA A 217 -18.02 -3.84 -8.88
C ALA A 217 -16.55 -3.81 -8.44
N VAL A 218 -15.63 -4.32 -9.26
CA VAL A 218 -14.18 -4.29 -9.00
C VAL A 218 -13.65 -2.85 -8.96
N LEU A 219 -14.12 -1.98 -9.86
CA LEU A 219 -13.74 -0.57 -9.88
C LEU A 219 -14.23 0.17 -8.63
N VAL A 220 -15.47 -0.07 -8.21
CA VAL A 220 -16.04 0.48 -6.96
C VAL A 220 -15.28 -0.02 -5.74
N ALA A 221 -14.92 -1.31 -5.70
CA ALA A 221 -14.09 -1.87 -4.64
C ALA A 221 -12.72 -1.19 -4.59
N GLY A 222 -12.08 -0.94 -5.74
CA GLY A 222 -10.83 -0.17 -5.82
C GLY A 222 -10.96 1.23 -5.23
N ALA A 223 -12.01 1.97 -5.59
CA ALA A 223 -12.28 3.29 -5.04
C ALA A 223 -12.50 3.25 -3.51
N ALA A 224 -13.28 2.27 -3.03
CA ALA A 224 -13.52 2.08 -1.60
C ALA A 224 -12.23 1.78 -0.83
N VAL A 225 -11.37 0.90 -1.36
CA VAL A 225 -10.04 0.62 -0.77
C VAL A 225 -9.20 1.89 -0.69
N GLY A 226 -9.17 2.70 -1.75
CA GLY A 226 -8.43 3.96 -1.76
C GLY A 226 -8.92 4.95 -0.70
N VAL A 227 -10.25 5.12 -0.58
CA VAL A 227 -10.87 5.98 0.44
C VAL A 227 -10.56 5.48 1.84
N VAL A 228 -10.71 4.18 2.10
CA VAL A 228 -10.44 3.58 3.41
C VAL A 228 -8.97 3.76 3.78
N ALA A 229 -8.04 3.47 2.86
CA ALA A 229 -6.61 3.65 3.09
C ALA A 229 -6.26 5.11 3.44
N LEU A 230 -6.85 6.07 2.72
CA LEU A 230 -6.67 7.50 2.97
C LEU A 230 -7.21 7.92 4.34
N VAL A 231 -8.45 7.55 4.66
CA VAL A 231 -9.09 7.89 5.94
C VAL A 231 -8.32 7.28 7.11
N VAL A 232 -7.95 6.01 7.01
CA VAL A 232 -7.18 5.33 8.06
C VAL A 232 -5.81 5.98 8.25
N ALA A 233 -5.11 6.32 7.17
CA ALA A 233 -3.84 7.02 7.24
C ALA A 233 -3.98 8.40 7.89
N ALA A 234 -5.00 9.18 7.52
CA ALA A 234 -5.27 10.49 8.10
C ALA A 234 -5.57 10.40 9.62
N ILE A 235 -6.40 9.44 10.03
CA ILE A 235 -6.71 9.20 11.45
C ILE A 235 -5.45 8.77 12.22
N ALA A 236 -4.66 7.86 11.65
CA ALA A 236 -3.44 7.37 12.28
C ALA A 236 -2.40 8.49 12.44
N LEU A 237 -2.25 9.35 11.42
CA LEU A 237 -1.36 10.51 11.47
C LEU A 237 -1.84 11.55 12.48
N HIS A 238 -3.14 11.84 12.52
CA HIS A 238 -3.72 12.77 13.48
C HIS A 238 -3.50 12.31 14.93
N ARG A 239 -3.75 11.01 15.21
CA ARG A 239 -3.49 10.43 16.53
C ARG A 239 -2.01 10.51 16.91
N ALA A 240 -1.12 10.17 15.98
CA ALA A 240 0.32 10.25 16.22
C ALA A 240 0.81 11.69 16.46
N ALA A 241 0.24 12.68 15.78
CA ALA A 241 0.55 14.08 16.00
C ALA A 241 0.09 14.56 17.38
N ARG A 242 -1.10 14.13 17.84
CA ARG A 242 -1.58 14.43 19.18
C ARG A 242 -0.71 13.80 20.28
N ASP A 243 -0.33 12.54 20.09
CA ASP A 243 0.54 11.84 21.04
C ASP A 243 1.93 12.49 21.12
N ALA A 244 2.44 13.04 20.02
CA ALA A 244 3.74 13.73 19.98
C ALA A 244 3.70 15.15 20.56
N ALA A 245 2.55 15.81 20.53
CA ALA A 245 2.38 17.19 21.03
C ALA A 245 2.01 17.27 22.52
N ALA A 246 1.77 16.13 23.18
CA ALA A 246 1.44 16.10 24.60
C ALA A 246 2.62 16.62 25.46
N PRO A 247 2.37 17.44 26.50
CA PRO A 247 3.43 17.91 27.40
C PRO A 247 4.17 16.73 28.04
N VAL A 248 5.50 16.78 28.01
CA VAL A 248 6.36 15.79 28.68
C VAL A 248 6.62 16.28 30.10
N VAL A 249 6.41 15.41 31.10
CA VAL A 249 6.72 15.74 32.49
C VAL A 249 8.23 15.53 32.71
N PRO A 250 9.02 16.58 32.98
CA PRO A 250 10.44 16.42 33.26
C PRO A 250 10.60 15.66 34.58
N LEU A 251 11.46 14.64 34.59
CA LEU A 251 11.88 14.07 35.86
C LEU A 251 12.74 15.10 36.63
N PRO A 252 12.62 15.18 37.97
CA PRO A 252 13.51 16.02 38.77
C PRO A 252 14.97 15.69 38.46
N THR A 253 15.77 16.70 38.11
CA THR A 253 17.23 16.55 38.06
C THR A 253 17.72 16.31 39.47
N ALA A 254 18.40 15.18 39.71
CA ALA A 254 19.07 14.96 40.99
C ALA A 254 20.10 16.08 41.22
N PRO A 255 20.21 16.62 42.45
CA PRO A 255 21.19 17.65 42.79
C PRO A 255 22.63 17.16 42.67
#